data_AF-A0A4S3JL57-F1
#
_entry.id   AF-A0A4S3JL57-F1
#
_cell.length_a   1.000
_cell.length_b   1.000
_cell.length_c   1.000
_cell.angle_alpha   90.00
_cell.angle_beta   90.00
_cell.angle_gamma   90.00
#
_symmetry.space_group_name_H-M   'P 1'
#
loop_
_entity.id
_entity.type
_entity.pdbx_description
1 polymer ?
#
loop_
_entity_poly.entity_id
_entity_poly.type
_entity_poly.pdbx_seq_one_letter_code
_entity_poly.pdbx_strand_id
1 'polypeptide(L)'
;MPLLDGLSNREAVNGGVHSGISYVQASQDIPDTETRGNNANRRQKIVVVGLGMVAISFIEKVVKQDAERRNYDIVVIGEESHVAYNRVGLSSFFEHRRIEDLYLNPKEWYGSFQDRSFDYHLNTRVTDIYPERKSVKTSIGDTIAYDILVLATGSDAVLPIHTPGHDAKGIFVYRTISDLERLIEFASMHKGKTAVTVGGGLLGLEAAKAMTDLQDFGNVKLVDRNKWVLARQLDGDAGSLVTRKIRELGLDVLHERRVAKIMTDDDKNVTGIRFEDGEEIDCCCIHLSKRGGFVVNESLQTSVPDIYAVGECASWENQTFGIIAPGIEMADVLSFNLTNPDKEPKSFKRPDLSTKLKLLGVDVASFGDFFADRDGPKFLPGQRPSTATDIPASGEDEKEPPVKALTYKDPFGGIYKKYLFTMDGKYLLGGMMIGDTKDYIKLNQMVKAQKLLEVPPSQFILGAQTDGEDNADDLLVLASYVCE
;
A
#
# COMPACT_ATOMS: atom_id res chain seq x y z
N MET A 1 60.30 23.52 -1.80
CA MET A 1 60.92 24.58 -0.96
C MET A 1 59.82 25.56 -0.55
N PRO A 2 59.65 25.83 0.76
CA PRO A 2 58.46 26.44 1.36
C PRO A 2 58.62 27.94 1.67
N LEU A 3 57.54 28.59 2.13
CA LEU A 3 57.44 29.78 3.03
C LEU A 3 55.93 30.15 3.12
N LEU A 4 55.19 29.87 4.22
CA LEU A 4 55.08 30.51 5.54
C LEU A 4 53.79 31.36 5.69
N ASP A 5 52.94 30.88 6.60
CA ASP A 5 52.14 31.53 7.67
C ASP A 5 51.34 32.83 7.45
N GLY A 6 50.07 32.74 7.87
CA GLY A 6 49.21 33.87 8.19
C GLY A 6 47.96 33.42 8.97
N LEU A 7 48.09 33.28 10.30
CA LEU A 7 47.00 33.04 11.25
C LEU A 7 46.17 34.33 11.47
N SER A 8 44.84 34.24 11.47
CA SER A 8 44.01 35.02 12.39
C SER A 8 42.68 34.32 12.71
N ASN A 9 42.45 34.10 14.00
CA ASN A 9 41.28 33.50 14.64
C ASN A 9 39.97 34.27 14.38
N ARG A 10 38.84 33.55 14.29
CA ARG A 10 37.70 33.68 15.23
C ARG A 10 36.64 32.57 15.04
N GLU A 11 36.54 31.76 16.10
CA GLU A 11 35.34 31.19 16.72
C GLU A 11 34.40 30.29 15.89
N ALA A 12 34.67 28.98 15.95
CA ALA A 12 33.69 27.92 15.70
C ALA A 12 33.08 27.46 17.04
N VAL A 13 31.74 27.47 17.10
CA VAL A 13 30.96 26.95 18.22
C VAL A 13 30.90 25.42 18.11
N ASN A 14 31.56 24.74 19.04
CA ASN A 14 31.49 23.29 19.23
C ASN A 14 30.18 22.91 19.95
N GLY A 15 29.37 22.08 19.31
CA GLY A 15 28.28 21.32 19.94
C GLY A 15 28.44 19.85 19.62
N GLY A 16 29.31 19.16 20.37
CA GLY A 16 29.50 17.72 20.26
C GLY A 16 28.39 16.94 20.97
N VAL A 17 27.91 15.87 20.33
CA VAL A 17 27.15 14.80 21.00
C VAL A 17 27.93 13.49 20.79
N HIS A 18 28.20 12.83 21.92
CA HIS A 18 29.03 11.66 22.09
C HIS A 18 28.60 10.45 21.24
N SER A 19 29.47 9.99 20.34
CA SER A 19 29.46 8.63 19.81
C SER A 19 30.37 7.74 20.68
N GLY A 20 29.77 7.04 21.64
CA GLY A 20 30.45 6.02 22.43
C GLY A 20 30.59 4.72 21.63
N ILE A 21 31.55 4.67 20.71
CA ILE A 21 31.97 3.42 20.05
C ILE A 21 33.07 2.79 20.90
N SER A 22 32.76 1.69 21.58
CA SER A 22 33.76 0.82 22.19
C SER A 22 34.32 -0.12 21.11
N TYR A 23 35.51 0.18 20.62
CA TYR A 23 36.28 -0.76 19.80
C TYR A 23 36.70 -1.96 20.66
N VAL A 24 36.19 -3.14 20.35
CA VAL A 24 36.77 -4.40 20.83
C VAL A 24 37.64 -4.95 19.71
N GLN A 25 38.94 -5.02 19.96
CA GLN A 25 39.91 -5.65 19.07
C GLN A 25 39.57 -7.14 18.90
N ALA A 26 39.68 -7.63 17.67
CA ALA A 26 39.52 -9.03 17.33
C ALA A 26 40.60 -9.88 18.04
N SER A 27 40.19 -10.60 19.08
CA SER A 27 40.93 -11.76 19.60
C SER A 27 40.26 -13.03 19.08
N GLN A 28 41.02 -13.81 18.31
CA GLN A 28 40.68 -15.19 17.94
C GLN A 28 40.66 -16.04 19.20
N ASP A 29 39.47 -16.31 19.73
CA ASP A 29 39.23 -17.45 20.61
C ASP A 29 37.80 -17.93 20.34
N ILE A 30 37.69 -19.17 19.86
CA ILE A 30 36.43 -19.89 19.71
C ILE A 30 36.18 -20.55 21.07
N PRO A 31 35.12 -20.19 21.83
CA PRO A 31 34.73 -21.01 22.96
C PRO A 31 33.81 -22.12 22.45
N ASP A 32 34.18 -23.33 22.85
CA ASP A 32 33.43 -24.56 22.70
C ASP A 32 31.96 -24.40 23.10
N THR A 33 31.13 -25.24 22.45
CA THR A 33 29.75 -25.57 22.78
C THR A 33 29.40 -25.46 24.27
N GLU A 34 28.92 -24.30 24.70
CA GLU A 34 28.20 -24.18 25.96
C GLU A 34 26.77 -24.69 25.79
N THR A 35 26.54 -25.85 26.39
CA THR A 35 25.26 -26.37 26.87
C THR A 35 24.25 -25.25 27.14
N ARG A 36 23.09 -25.30 26.46
CA ARG A 36 21.93 -24.43 26.74
C ARG A 36 21.44 -24.67 28.17
N GLY A 37 22.07 -24.00 29.13
CA GLY A 37 21.53 -23.79 30.46
C GLY A 37 20.26 -22.98 30.33
N ASN A 38 19.16 -23.53 30.84
CA ASN A 38 17.83 -22.95 30.83
C ASN A 38 17.84 -21.70 31.73
N ASN A 39 18.24 -20.55 31.18
CA ASN A 39 18.33 -19.31 31.90
C ASN A 39 16.93 -18.68 31.92
N ALA A 40 16.09 -19.10 32.87
CA ALA A 40 14.67 -18.74 33.00
C ALA A 40 14.39 -17.23 33.18
N ASN A 41 15.43 -16.38 33.14
CA ASN A 41 15.37 -14.93 33.30
C ASN A 41 15.86 -14.14 32.08
N ARG A 42 16.24 -14.80 30.97
CA ARG A 42 16.64 -14.10 29.75
C ARG A 42 15.40 -13.82 28.90
N ARG A 43 15.25 -12.55 28.48
CA ARG A 43 14.26 -12.14 27.48
C ARG A 43 14.52 -12.81 26.14
N GLN A 44 13.44 -13.21 25.48
CA GLN A 44 13.51 -13.73 24.12
C GLN A 44 13.77 -12.59 23.14
N LYS A 45 14.71 -12.79 22.22
CA LYS A 45 15.04 -11.79 21.21
C LYS A 45 14.15 -11.94 19.97
N ILE A 46 13.35 -10.93 19.68
CA ILE A 46 12.60 -10.79 18.43
C ILE A 46 13.43 -9.96 17.47
N VAL A 47 13.83 -10.54 16.33
CA VAL A 47 14.43 -9.78 15.23
C VAL A 47 13.35 -9.49 14.19
N VAL A 48 13.16 -8.22 13.85
CA VAL A 48 12.22 -7.78 12.81
C VAL A 48 13.00 -7.31 11.59
N VAL A 49 12.76 -7.92 10.44
CA VAL A 49 13.42 -7.58 9.17
C VAL A 49 12.50 -6.67 8.35
N GLY A 50 12.89 -5.40 8.23
CA GLY A 50 12.10 -4.33 7.63
C GLY A 50 11.54 -3.37 8.68
N LEU A 51 11.62 -2.06 8.40
CA LEU A 51 11.10 -0.98 9.25
C LEU A 51 10.04 -0.15 8.49
N GLY A 52 8.98 -0.83 8.05
CA GLY A 52 7.83 -0.22 7.39
C GLY A 52 6.65 0.04 8.33
N MET A 53 5.53 0.52 7.76
CA MET A 53 4.30 0.83 8.51
C MET A 53 3.73 -0.37 9.28
N VAL A 54 3.83 -1.59 8.71
CA VAL A 54 3.36 -2.81 9.37
C VAL A 54 4.32 -3.24 10.48
N ALA A 55 5.63 -3.13 10.25
CA ALA A 55 6.65 -3.47 11.24
C ALA A 55 6.51 -2.60 12.49
N ILE A 56 6.41 -1.27 12.33
CA ILE A 56 6.25 -0.37 13.47
C ILE A 56 4.94 -0.62 14.22
N SER A 57 3.84 -0.92 13.51
CA SER A 57 2.58 -1.29 14.15
C SER A 57 2.70 -2.58 14.97
N PHE A 58 3.42 -3.59 14.47
CA PHE A 58 3.71 -4.81 15.22
C PHE A 58 4.53 -4.50 16.48
N ILE A 59 5.59 -3.71 16.34
CA ILE A 59 6.48 -3.34 17.46
C ILE A 59 5.71 -2.59 18.55
N GLU A 60 4.93 -1.56 18.19
CA GLU A 60 4.11 -0.80 19.14
C GLU A 60 3.16 -1.70 19.94
N LYS A 61 2.56 -2.69 19.26
CA LYS A 61 1.64 -3.63 19.90
C LYS A 61 2.37 -4.60 20.82
N VAL A 62 3.52 -5.13 20.41
CA VAL A 62 4.34 -5.99 21.28
C VAL A 62 4.79 -5.20 22.51
N VAL A 63 5.37 -4.02 22.33
CA VAL A 63 5.79 -3.13 23.43
C VAL A 63 4.64 -2.86 24.40
N LYS A 64 3.46 -2.54 23.88
CA LYS A 64 2.27 -2.26 24.69
C LYS A 64 1.77 -3.51 25.43
N GLN A 65 1.73 -4.66 24.76
CA GLN A 65 1.17 -5.90 25.31
C GLN A 65 2.14 -6.62 26.25
N ASP A 66 3.44 -6.44 26.07
CA ASP A 66 4.52 -7.02 26.90
C ASP A 66 4.99 -6.07 28.03
N ALA A 67 4.40 -4.88 28.18
CA ALA A 67 4.85 -3.85 29.12
C ALA A 67 4.98 -4.35 30.58
N GLU A 68 4.09 -5.26 31.01
CA GLU A 68 4.10 -5.83 32.36
C GLU A 68 5.03 -7.03 32.49
N ARG A 69 5.01 -7.94 31.51
CA ARG A 69 5.76 -9.22 31.56
C ARG A 69 7.24 -9.04 31.23
N ARG A 70 7.55 -8.12 30.32
CA ARG A 70 8.91 -7.79 29.85
C ARG A 70 9.66 -9.04 29.39
N ASN A 71 9.00 -9.87 28.59
CA ASN A 71 9.54 -11.13 28.07
C ASN A 71 10.44 -10.94 26.85
N TYR A 72 10.34 -9.81 26.15
CA TYR A 72 10.99 -9.64 24.85
C TYR A 72 12.01 -8.50 24.81
N ASP A 73 13.09 -8.74 24.07
CA ASP A 73 13.96 -7.69 23.52
C ASP A 73 13.75 -7.66 21.99
N ILE A 74 13.57 -6.48 21.42
CA ILE A 74 13.27 -6.29 20.00
C ILE A 74 14.47 -5.64 19.29
N VAL A 75 14.92 -6.23 18.19
CA VAL A 75 15.92 -5.63 17.29
C VAL A 75 15.31 -5.51 15.90
N VAL A 76 15.27 -4.30 15.36
CA VAL A 76 14.72 -4.05 14.03
C VAL A 76 15.85 -3.77 13.05
N ILE A 77 15.80 -4.36 11.86
CA ILE A 77 16.81 -4.16 10.82
C ILE A 77 16.12 -3.59 9.58
N GLY A 78 16.34 -2.31 9.32
CA GLY A 78 15.79 -1.56 8.20
C GLY A 78 16.86 -1.25 7.16
N GLU A 79 16.56 -1.55 5.90
CA GLU A 79 17.44 -1.22 4.79
C GLU A 79 17.50 0.29 4.50
N GLU A 80 16.38 0.99 4.66
CA GLU A 80 16.31 2.43 4.36
C GLU A 80 17.05 3.26 5.41
N SER A 81 17.45 4.48 5.01
CA SER A 81 18.13 5.47 5.86
C SER A 81 17.22 6.13 6.90
N HIS A 82 15.93 5.78 6.91
CA HIS A 82 14.89 6.47 7.64
C HIS A 82 14.16 5.53 8.60
N VAL A 83 13.73 6.06 9.74
CA VAL A 83 12.78 5.39 10.62
C VAL A 83 11.41 5.24 9.94
N ALA A 84 10.51 4.44 10.51
CA ALA A 84 9.24 4.12 9.88
C ALA A 84 8.42 5.39 9.56
N TYR A 85 7.99 5.51 8.30
CA TYR A 85 7.24 6.64 7.77
C TYR A 85 5.99 6.18 6.99
N ASN A 86 5.07 7.11 6.79
CA ASN A 86 3.81 6.89 6.08
C ASN A 86 4.04 6.79 4.58
N ARG A 87 4.20 5.56 4.08
CA ARG A 87 4.39 5.30 2.64
C ARG A 87 3.14 5.56 1.80
N VAL A 88 1.95 5.49 2.40
CA VAL A 88 0.69 5.85 1.71
C VAL A 88 0.63 7.35 1.43
N GLY A 89 1.31 8.15 2.24
CA GLY A 89 1.41 9.60 2.09
C GLY A 89 2.56 10.08 1.22
N LEU A 90 3.26 9.22 0.47
CA LEU A 90 4.47 9.61 -0.26
C LEU A 90 4.28 10.79 -1.21
N SER A 91 3.08 10.96 -1.78
CA SER A 91 2.81 12.09 -2.67
C SER A 91 2.94 13.43 -1.95
N SER A 92 2.65 13.52 -0.65
CA SER A 92 2.79 14.79 0.10
C SER A 92 4.26 15.18 0.32
N PHE A 93 5.20 14.23 0.21
CA PHE A 93 6.63 14.56 0.20
C PHE A 93 6.96 15.52 -0.95
N PHE A 94 6.17 15.48 -2.04
CA PHE A 94 6.41 16.33 -3.19
C PHE A 94 6.15 17.81 -2.91
N GLU A 95 5.23 18.09 -1.99
CA GLU A 95 4.81 19.44 -1.65
C GLU A 95 5.77 20.10 -0.66
N HIS A 96 6.28 19.35 0.32
CA HIS A 96 7.01 19.94 1.46
C HIS A 96 8.49 19.57 1.50
N ARG A 97 8.91 18.50 0.81
CA ARG A 97 10.29 17.96 0.85
C ARG A 97 10.82 17.67 2.26
N ARG A 98 9.92 17.43 3.21
CA ARG A 98 10.23 17.18 4.62
C ARG A 98 9.76 15.79 4.99
N ILE A 99 10.70 14.88 5.16
CA ILE A 99 10.38 13.50 5.54
C ILE A 99 9.85 13.42 6.97
N GLU A 100 10.23 14.36 7.84
CA GLU A 100 9.79 14.40 9.23
C GLU A 100 8.26 14.44 9.35
N ASP A 101 7.59 15.07 8.39
CA ASP A 101 6.12 15.16 8.34
C ASP A 101 5.47 13.81 7.99
N LEU A 102 6.25 12.83 7.51
CA LEU A 102 5.81 11.47 7.21
C LEU A 102 6.16 10.47 8.31
N TYR A 103 7.02 10.79 9.28
CA TYR A 103 7.37 9.82 10.32
C TYR A 103 6.16 9.37 11.13
N LEU A 104 6.03 8.07 11.33
CA LEU A 104 4.91 7.48 12.09
C LEU A 104 5.08 7.65 13.59
N ASN A 105 6.34 7.71 14.04
CA ASN A 105 6.71 8.06 15.39
C ASN A 105 7.81 9.12 15.37
N PRO A 106 7.80 10.05 16.33
CA PRO A 106 8.89 11.00 16.49
C PRO A 106 10.19 10.25 16.82
N LYS A 107 11.35 10.79 16.44
CA LYS A 107 12.65 10.14 16.64
C LYS A 107 12.91 9.82 18.12
N GLU A 108 12.38 10.65 19.01
CA GLU A 108 12.45 10.55 20.46
C GLU A 108 11.78 9.26 20.97
N TRP A 109 10.75 8.76 20.29
CA TRP A 109 10.08 7.51 20.67
C TRP A 109 11.04 6.33 20.60
N TYR A 110 11.86 6.25 19.54
CA TYR A 110 12.84 5.18 19.36
C TYR A 110 13.95 5.24 20.42
N GLY A 111 14.24 6.42 20.99
CA GLY A 111 15.19 6.61 22.09
C GLY A 111 14.58 6.47 23.50
N SER A 112 13.26 6.26 23.62
CA SER A 112 12.57 6.24 24.92
C SER A 112 12.78 4.95 25.72
N PHE A 113 13.36 3.91 25.10
CA PHE A 113 13.56 2.59 25.69
C PHE A 113 14.89 2.50 26.49
N GLN A 114 14.88 3.05 27.71
CA GLN A 114 16.10 3.19 28.54
C GLN A 114 16.78 1.86 28.93
N ASP A 115 16.03 0.76 28.97
CA ASP A 115 16.54 -0.56 29.33
C ASP A 115 17.12 -1.34 28.14
N ARG A 116 17.22 -0.71 26.96
CA ARG A 116 17.65 -1.34 25.70
C ARG A 116 16.78 -2.53 25.29
N SER A 117 15.51 -2.58 25.72
CA SER A 117 14.52 -3.56 25.25
C SER A 117 14.16 -3.41 23.77
N PHE A 118 14.52 -2.28 23.16
CA PHE A 118 14.30 -1.99 21.76
C PHE A 118 15.56 -1.38 21.15
N ASP A 119 16.00 -1.92 20.02
CA ASP A 119 17.10 -1.41 19.21
C ASP A 119 16.73 -1.46 17.72
N TYR A 120 17.36 -0.61 16.91
CA TYR A 120 17.13 -0.58 15.47
C TYR A 120 18.39 -0.22 14.68
N HIS A 121 18.55 -0.86 13.53
CA HIS A 121 19.63 -0.65 12.58
C HIS A 121 19.03 -0.10 11.28
N LEU A 122 19.45 1.10 10.86
CA LEU A 122 19.11 1.68 9.56
C LEU A 122 20.25 1.44 8.56
N ASN A 123 20.02 1.69 7.27
CA ASN A 123 21.01 1.47 6.21
C ASN A 123 21.57 0.03 6.20
N THR A 124 20.80 -0.93 6.69
CA THR A 124 21.26 -2.28 6.96
C THR A 124 20.28 -3.27 6.35
N ARG A 125 20.69 -3.92 5.26
CA ARG A 125 19.88 -4.95 4.60
C ARG A 125 20.20 -6.31 5.22
N VAL A 126 19.19 -7.10 5.55
CA VAL A 126 19.39 -8.54 5.82
C VAL A 126 19.60 -9.26 4.49
N THR A 127 20.75 -9.93 4.33
CA THR A 127 21.12 -10.62 3.09
C THR A 127 20.81 -12.10 3.15
N ASP A 128 20.95 -12.71 4.33
CA ASP A 128 20.81 -14.15 4.52
C ASP A 128 20.12 -14.45 5.85
N ILE A 129 19.32 -15.52 5.87
CA ILE A 129 18.71 -16.09 7.08
C ILE A 129 19.30 -17.49 7.26
N TYR A 130 19.76 -17.81 8.46
CA TYR A 130 20.27 -19.13 8.85
C TYR A 130 19.36 -19.76 9.91
N PRO A 131 18.28 -20.47 9.50
CA PRO A 131 17.29 -21.01 10.43
C PRO A 131 17.89 -21.96 11.48
N GLU A 132 18.80 -22.84 11.07
CA GLU A 132 19.42 -23.84 11.95
C GLU A 132 20.22 -23.21 13.10
N ARG A 133 20.80 -22.04 12.85
CA ARG A 133 21.60 -21.29 13.82
C ARG A 133 20.78 -20.19 14.51
N LYS A 134 19.53 -20.00 14.08
CA LYS A 134 18.65 -18.88 14.41
C LYS A 134 19.38 -17.53 14.36
N SER A 135 19.93 -17.21 13.20
CA SER A 135 20.59 -15.92 12.97
C SER A 135 20.33 -15.35 11.59
N VAL A 136 20.51 -14.04 11.46
CA VAL A 136 20.47 -13.32 10.18
C VAL A 136 21.81 -12.65 9.91
N LYS A 137 22.20 -12.58 8.64
CA LYS A 137 23.38 -11.84 8.18
C LYS A 137 22.95 -10.51 7.56
N THR A 138 23.72 -9.47 7.84
CA THR A 138 23.46 -8.13 7.29
C THR A 138 24.47 -7.75 6.21
N SER A 139 24.12 -6.74 5.42
CA SER A 139 24.95 -6.17 4.36
C SER A 139 26.25 -5.54 4.86
N ILE A 140 26.31 -5.17 6.14
CA ILE A 140 27.51 -4.63 6.79
C ILE A 140 28.40 -5.72 7.41
N GLY A 141 28.02 -6.99 7.27
CA GLY A 141 28.79 -8.15 7.70
C GLY A 141 28.41 -8.71 9.07
N ASP A 142 27.54 -8.03 9.82
CA ASP A 142 27.10 -8.48 11.14
C ASP A 142 26.22 -9.73 11.05
N THR A 143 26.30 -10.55 12.10
CA THR A 143 25.40 -11.69 12.30
C THR A 143 24.61 -11.49 13.60
N ILE A 144 23.29 -11.42 13.49
CA ILE A 144 22.40 -11.14 14.63
C ILE A 144 21.59 -12.41 14.93
N ALA A 145 21.77 -12.96 16.13
CA ALA A 145 20.98 -14.09 16.61
C ALA A 145 19.55 -13.67 16.97
N TYR A 146 18.58 -14.57 16.80
CA TYR A 146 17.18 -14.37 17.16
C TYR A 146 16.64 -15.59 17.92
N ASP A 147 15.62 -15.37 18.75
CA ASP A 147 14.78 -16.45 19.27
C ASP A 147 13.53 -16.59 18.38
N ILE A 148 13.00 -15.45 17.91
CA ILE A 148 11.89 -15.29 16.96
C ILE A 148 12.31 -14.34 15.83
N LEU A 149 12.02 -14.69 14.58
CA LEU A 149 12.26 -13.84 13.41
C LEU A 149 10.93 -13.42 12.76
N VAL A 150 10.74 -12.12 12.54
CA VAL A 150 9.56 -11.56 11.87
C VAL A 150 9.99 -10.87 10.58
N LEU A 151 9.55 -11.42 9.45
CA LEU A 151 9.76 -10.83 8.13
C LEU A 151 8.67 -9.79 7.86
N ALA A 152 9.06 -8.53 7.75
CA ALA A 152 8.20 -7.39 7.48
C ALA A 152 8.79 -6.51 6.36
N THR A 153 9.40 -7.17 5.36
CA THR A 153 10.15 -6.53 4.27
C THR A 153 9.28 -5.78 3.28
N GLY A 154 7.95 -5.93 3.35
CA GLY A 154 7.02 -5.35 2.38
C GLY A 154 7.24 -5.95 0.99
N SER A 155 7.04 -5.14 -0.05
CA SER A 155 7.31 -5.52 -1.44
C SER A 155 8.29 -4.57 -2.12
N ASP A 156 8.98 -5.08 -3.14
CA ASP A 156 9.82 -4.31 -4.04
C ASP A 156 9.02 -3.75 -5.21
N ALA A 157 9.37 -2.54 -5.65
CA ALA A 157 8.94 -2.06 -6.95
C ALA A 157 9.87 -2.64 -8.02
N VAL A 158 9.39 -3.63 -8.77
CA VAL A 158 10.18 -4.37 -9.75
C VAL A 158 9.89 -3.89 -11.17
N LEU A 159 10.94 -3.47 -11.89
CA LEU A 159 10.86 -3.15 -13.31
C LEU A 159 10.64 -4.43 -14.15
N PRO A 160 9.86 -4.41 -15.24
CA PRO A 160 9.62 -5.56 -16.09
C PRO A 160 10.87 -5.81 -16.92
N ILE A 161 11.73 -6.66 -16.36
CA ILE A 161 13.02 -7.05 -16.95
C ILE A 161 12.93 -7.62 -18.37
N HIS A 162 11.72 -7.98 -18.83
CA HIS A 162 11.47 -8.47 -20.18
C HIS A 162 11.21 -7.35 -21.20
N THR A 163 10.96 -6.12 -20.76
CA THR A 163 10.79 -4.96 -21.65
C THR A 163 12.18 -4.44 -22.04
N PRO A 164 12.57 -4.46 -23.33
CA PRO A 164 13.88 -3.96 -23.74
C PRO A 164 14.05 -2.49 -23.36
N GLY A 165 15.20 -2.14 -22.78
CA GLY A 165 15.51 -0.80 -22.28
C GLY A 165 15.01 -0.50 -20.86
N HIS A 166 14.51 -1.49 -20.10
CA HIS A 166 14.02 -1.30 -18.72
C HIS A 166 15.04 -0.80 -17.71
N ASP A 167 16.34 -0.84 -18.02
CA ASP A 167 17.45 -0.41 -17.15
C ASP A 167 18.05 0.95 -17.58
N ALA A 168 17.41 1.66 -18.50
CA ALA A 168 17.83 2.96 -19.00
C ALA A 168 17.76 4.06 -17.92
N LYS A 169 18.63 5.06 -18.04
CA LYS A 169 18.59 6.29 -17.23
C LYS A 169 17.31 7.06 -17.54
N GLY A 170 16.65 7.53 -16.50
CA GLY A 170 15.31 8.12 -16.59
C GLY A 170 14.20 7.17 -16.18
N ILE A 171 14.47 5.89 -15.93
CA ILE A 171 13.46 4.96 -15.41
C ILE A 171 13.47 5.00 -13.88
N PHE A 172 12.30 5.19 -13.28
CA PHE A 172 12.15 5.33 -11.83
C PHE A 172 11.11 4.38 -11.27
N VAL A 173 11.34 3.93 -10.04
CA VAL A 173 10.31 3.33 -9.21
C VAL A 173 9.68 4.39 -8.31
N TYR A 174 8.45 4.17 -7.85
CA TYR A 174 7.75 5.04 -6.90
C TYR A 174 7.48 4.21 -5.64
N ARG A 175 8.47 4.16 -4.74
CA ARG A 175 8.38 3.30 -3.56
C ARG A 175 8.98 3.89 -2.30
N THR A 176 10.19 4.41 -2.34
CA THR A 176 10.96 4.91 -1.19
C THR A 176 11.26 6.40 -1.31
N ILE A 177 11.61 7.06 -0.20
CA ILE A 177 12.04 8.47 -0.23
C ILE A 177 13.23 8.68 -1.15
N SER A 178 14.20 7.75 -1.15
CA SER A 178 15.34 7.83 -2.06
C SER A 178 14.91 7.76 -3.53
N ASP A 179 13.88 6.97 -3.87
CA ASP A 179 13.36 6.95 -5.25
C ASP A 179 12.76 8.30 -5.64
N LEU A 180 12.04 8.92 -4.72
CA LEU A 180 11.43 10.24 -4.91
C LEU A 180 12.49 11.32 -5.08
N GLU A 181 13.52 11.34 -4.24
CA GLU A 181 14.65 12.27 -4.35
C GLU A 181 15.35 12.18 -5.71
N ARG A 182 15.62 10.94 -6.19
CA ARG A 182 16.21 10.73 -7.53
C ARG A 182 15.29 11.22 -8.65
N LEU A 183 13.98 11.01 -8.52
CA LEU A 183 12.99 11.50 -9.50
C LEU A 183 12.94 13.04 -9.50
N ILE A 184 12.97 13.68 -8.33
CA ILE A 184 12.97 15.15 -8.19
C ILE A 184 14.24 15.74 -8.82
N GLU A 185 15.40 15.18 -8.49
CA GLU A 185 16.68 15.61 -9.06
C GLU A 185 16.64 15.48 -10.59
N PHE A 186 16.18 14.34 -11.11
CA PHE A 186 16.05 14.12 -12.54
C PHE A 186 15.08 15.10 -13.21
N ALA A 187 13.90 15.32 -12.63
CA ALA A 187 12.91 16.26 -13.14
C ALA A 187 13.48 17.68 -13.25
N SER A 188 14.25 18.11 -12.23
CA SER A 188 14.88 19.43 -12.20
C SER A 188 15.86 19.68 -13.36
N MET A 189 16.45 18.61 -13.91
CA MET A 189 17.35 18.64 -15.08
C MET A 189 16.61 18.55 -16.42
N HIS A 190 15.33 18.14 -16.43
CA HIS A 190 14.54 17.85 -17.62
C HIS A 190 13.29 18.74 -17.73
N LYS A 191 13.44 20.03 -17.36
CA LYS A 191 12.32 20.97 -17.30
C LYS A 191 11.61 21.12 -18.65
N GLY A 192 10.28 21.16 -18.60
CA GLY A 192 9.42 21.28 -19.78
C GLY A 192 9.29 20.01 -20.62
N LYS A 193 9.95 18.90 -20.25
CA LYS A 193 9.84 17.61 -20.97
C LYS A 193 8.60 16.82 -20.54
N THR A 194 8.28 15.79 -21.32
CA THR A 194 7.19 14.85 -21.02
C THR A 194 7.65 13.75 -20.07
N ALA A 195 6.91 13.54 -18.98
CA ALA A 195 7.03 12.38 -18.10
C ALA A 195 5.91 11.37 -18.35
N VAL A 196 6.21 10.06 -18.21
CA VAL A 196 5.22 8.99 -18.41
C VAL A 196 5.18 8.08 -17.19
N THR A 197 3.98 7.88 -16.62
CA THR A 197 3.72 6.80 -15.66
C THR A 197 3.11 5.61 -16.37
N VAL A 198 3.53 4.39 -16.05
CA VAL A 198 2.91 3.17 -16.60
C VAL A 198 2.16 2.41 -15.50
N GLY A 199 0.89 2.13 -15.78
CA GLY A 199 -0.06 1.43 -14.93
C GLY A 199 -1.10 2.38 -14.33
N GLY A 200 -2.37 2.23 -14.72
CA GLY A 200 -3.49 3.03 -14.20
C GLY A 200 -4.03 2.54 -12.85
N GLY A 201 -3.19 1.92 -12.02
CA GLY A 201 -3.54 1.53 -10.66
C GLY A 201 -3.33 2.67 -9.66
N LEU A 202 -3.57 2.38 -8.37
CA LEU A 202 -3.40 3.36 -7.28
C LEU A 202 -2.03 4.06 -7.31
N LEU A 203 -0.94 3.28 -7.28
CA LEU A 203 0.42 3.80 -7.26
C LEU A 203 0.77 4.60 -8.51
N GLY A 204 0.31 4.17 -9.70
CA GLY A 204 0.58 4.91 -10.92
C GLY A 204 -0.16 6.23 -11.00
N LEU A 205 -1.39 6.30 -10.46
CA LEU A 205 -2.11 7.56 -10.32
C LEU A 205 -1.46 8.50 -9.30
N GLU A 206 -1.00 7.98 -8.17
CA GLU A 206 -0.27 8.76 -7.17
C GLU A 206 1.06 9.29 -7.72
N ALA A 207 1.83 8.44 -8.42
CA ALA A 207 3.09 8.83 -9.05
C ALA A 207 2.86 9.88 -10.16
N ALA A 208 1.82 9.71 -10.97
CA ALA A 208 1.45 10.69 -11.98
C ALA A 208 1.09 12.05 -11.36
N LYS A 209 0.28 12.06 -10.29
CA LYS A 209 -0.03 13.30 -9.56
C LYS A 209 1.22 13.94 -8.98
N ALA A 210 2.05 13.15 -8.30
CA ALA A 210 3.29 13.62 -7.73
C ALA A 210 4.20 14.29 -8.78
N MET A 211 4.31 13.70 -9.98
CA MET A 211 5.04 14.31 -11.09
C MET A 211 4.38 15.58 -11.64
N THR A 212 3.05 15.64 -11.69
CA THR A 212 2.32 16.87 -12.07
C THR A 212 2.58 17.99 -11.06
N ASP A 213 2.58 17.67 -9.76
CA ASP A 213 2.80 18.63 -8.67
C ASP A 213 4.24 19.15 -8.57
N LEU A 214 5.21 18.43 -9.16
CA LEU A 214 6.56 18.95 -9.28
C LEU A 214 6.62 20.25 -10.09
N GLN A 215 5.71 20.43 -11.05
CA GLN A 215 5.69 21.54 -12.00
C GLN A 215 6.98 21.73 -12.84
N ASP A 216 7.93 20.79 -12.76
CA ASP A 216 9.14 20.79 -13.60
C ASP A 216 8.84 20.20 -15.00
N PHE A 217 7.96 19.22 -15.11
CA PHE A 217 7.57 18.63 -16.39
C PHE A 217 6.59 19.51 -17.16
N GLY A 218 6.74 19.56 -18.49
CA GLY A 218 5.82 20.31 -19.36
C GLY A 218 4.49 19.58 -19.58
N ASN A 219 4.52 18.24 -19.51
CA ASN A 219 3.34 17.39 -19.55
C ASN A 219 3.60 16.07 -18.81
N VAL A 220 2.55 15.51 -18.20
CA VAL A 220 2.59 14.18 -17.57
C VAL A 220 1.53 13.31 -18.24
N LYS A 221 1.94 12.12 -18.67
CA LYS A 221 1.05 11.12 -19.27
C LYS A 221 0.98 9.87 -18.41
N LEU A 222 -0.19 9.25 -18.36
CA LEU A 222 -0.44 7.96 -17.74
C LEU A 222 -0.79 6.94 -18.82
N VAL A 223 -0.01 5.88 -18.92
CA VAL A 223 -0.27 4.74 -19.80
C VAL A 223 -0.92 3.64 -18.99
N ASP A 224 -2.08 3.14 -19.40
CA ASP A 224 -2.70 1.96 -18.82
C ASP A 224 -3.08 0.95 -19.91
N ARG A 225 -2.89 -0.34 -19.60
CA ARG A 225 -3.27 -1.45 -20.47
C ARG A 225 -4.77 -1.74 -20.42
N ASN A 226 -5.46 -1.26 -19.38
CA ASN A 226 -6.89 -1.48 -19.18
C ASN A 226 -7.71 -0.37 -19.86
N LYS A 227 -9.00 -0.66 -20.05
CA LYS A 227 -10.01 0.27 -20.62
C LYS A 227 -10.29 1.49 -19.74
N TRP A 228 -10.06 1.37 -18.43
CA TRP A 228 -10.22 2.45 -17.44
C TRP A 228 -9.20 2.27 -16.32
N VAL A 229 -8.91 3.36 -15.61
CA VAL A 229 -8.03 3.35 -14.44
C VAL A 229 -8.71 2.66 -13.26
N LEU A 230 -7.93 2.12 -12.33
CA LEU A 230 -8.43 1.40 -11.13
C LEU A 230 -9.33 0.21 -11.48
N ALA A 231 -9.09 -0.48 -12.59
CA ALA A 231 -9.90 -1.63 -13.01
C ALA A 231 -9.97 -2.79 -12.00
N ARG A 232 -9.12 -2.79 -10.97
CA ARG A 232 -9.17 -3.74 -9.85
C ARG A 232 -10.12 -3.32 -8.72
N GLN A 233 -10.53 -2.06 -8.68
CA GLN A 233 -11.39 -1.46 -7.65
C GLN A 233 -12.73 -1.01 -8.21
N LEU A 234 -12.80 -0.67 -9.51
CA LEU A 234 -13.92 0.00 -10.16
C LEU A 234 -14.40 -0.76 -11.40
N ASP A 235 -15.71 -0.67 -11.65
CA ASP A 235 -16.31 -1.06 -12.92
C ASP A 235 -16.09 0.02 -14.00
N GLY A 236 -16.60 -0.24 -15.22
CA GLY A 236 -16.38 0.63 -16.37
C GLY A 236 -17.02 2.01 -16.23
N ASP A 237 -18.21 2.10 -15.64
CA ASP A 237 -18.90 3.38 -15.43
C ASP A 237 -18.16 4.26 -14.41
N ALA A 238 -17.80 3.69 -13.26
CA ALA A 238 -17.03 4.38 -12.24
C ALA A 238 -15.64 4.77 -12.76
N GLY A 239 -14.95 3.84 -13.44
CA GLY A 239 -13.64 4.06 -14.03
C GLY A 239 -13.64 5.18 -15.07
N SER A 240 -14.65 5.23 -15.95
CA SER A 240 -14.79 6.29 -16.96
C SER A 240 -15.01 7.66 -16.33
N LEU A 241 -15.81 7.73 -15.25
CA LEU A 241 -16.01 8.97 -14.49
C LEU A 241 -14.70 9.45 -13.86
N VAL A 242 -13.93 8.54 -13.28
CA VAL A 242 -12.61 8.86 -12.70
C VAL A 242 -11.64 9.33 -13.77
N THR A 243 -11.51 8.61 -14.90
CA THR A 243 -10.67 9.02 -16.03
C THR A 243 -11.01 10.43 -16.51
N ARG A 244 -12.29 10.77 -16.63
CA ARG A 244 -12.72 12.13 -17.04
C ARG A 244 -12.25 13.19 -16.05
N LYS A 245 -12.51 13.00 -14.76
CA LYS A 245 -12.08 13.95 -13.71
C LYS A 245 -10.56 14.12 -13.67
N ILE A 246 -9.82 13.04 -13.86
CA ILE A 246 -8.35 13.06 -13.89
C ILE A 246 -7.81 13.84 -15.09
N ARG A 247 -8.44 13.70 -16.27
CA ARG A 247 -8.09 14.49 -17.46
C ARG A 247 -8.43 15.97 -17.30
N GLU A 248 -9.54 16.30 -16.66
CA GLU A 248 -9.91 17.68 -16.30
C GLU A 248 -8.86 18.36 -15.41
N LEU A 249 -8.09 17.56 -14.66
CA LEU A 249 -6.99 18.03 -13.80
C LEU A 249 -5.62 18.07 -14.50
N GLY A 250 -5.59 17.85 -15.83
CA GLY A 250 -4.40 18.01 -16.65
C GLY A 250 -3.55 16.76 -16.82
N LEU A 251 -4.00 15.58 -16.34
CA LEU A 251 -3.30 14.32 -16.59
C LEU A 251 -3.79 13.68 -17.90
N ASP A 252 -2.90 13.53 -18.88
CA ASP A 252 -3.21 12.82 -20.12
C ASP A 252 -3.23 11.30 -19.86
N VAL A 253 -4.32 10.61 -20.21
CA VAL A 253 -4.49 9.17 -19.93
C VAL A 253 -4.65 8.41 -21.23
N LEU A 254 -3.72 7.50 -21.48
CA LEU A 254 -3.63 6.62 -22.63
C LEU A 254 -4.07 5.22 -22.23
N HIS A 255 -5.32 4.88 -22.56
CA HIS A 255 -5.91 3.56 -22.28
C HIS A 255 -5.56 2.53 -23.35
N GLU A 256 -5.65 1.25 -22.96
CA GLU A 256 -5.44 0.10 -23.84
C GLU A 256 -4.06 0.10 -24.53
N ARG A 257 -3.06 0.69 -23.88
CA ARG A 257 -1.67 0.73 -24.38
C ARG A 257 -0.74 -0.11 -23.52
N ARG A 258 0.13 -0.87 -24.17
CA ARG A 258 1.17 -1.70 -23.55
C ARG A 258 2.53 -1.32 -24.11
N VAL A 259 3.48 -1.06 -23.22
CA VAL A 259 4.87 -0.74 -23.60
C VAL A 259 5.53 -2.00 -24.14
N ALA A 260 5.87 -1.99 -25.43
CA ALA A 260 6.62 -3.06 -26.08
C ALA A 260 8.13 -2.87 -25.89
N LYS A 261 8.61 -1.63 -26.00
CA LYS A 261 10.04 -1.29 -25.89
C LYS A 261 10.22 0.11 -25.32
N ILE A 262 11.27 0.27 -24.52
CA ILE A 262 11.79 1.57 -24.12
C ILE A 262 12.92 1.94 -25.07
N MET A 263 12.80 3.11 -25.68
CA MET A 263 13.75 3.66 -26.63
C MET A 263 14.83 4.41 -25.86
N THR A 264 16.09 4.26 -26.26
CA THR A 264 17.24 4.87 -25.60
C THR A 264 18.17 5.53 -26.61
N ASP A 265 18.92 6.52 -26.16
CA ASP A 265 20.11 7.02 -26.87
C ASP A 265 21.34 6.12 -26.62
N ASP A 266 22.49 6.51 -27.19
CA ASP A 266 23.77 5.81 -27.06
C ASP A 266 24.31 5.78 -25.61
N ASP A 267 23.91 6.75 -24.77
CA ASP A 267 24.28 6.88 -23.36
C ASP A 267 23.32 6.13 -22.40
N LYS A 268 22.39 5.37 -22.98
CA LYS A 268 21.28 4.66 -22.30
C LYS A 268 20.30 5.58 -21.59
N ASN A 269 20.11 6.83 -22.00
CA ASN A 269 19.02 7.66 -21.51
C ASN A 269 17.74 7.32 -22.25
N VAL A 270 16.61 7.29 -21.54
CA VAL A 270 15.28 7.11 -22.16
C VAL A 270 14.99 8.29 -23.07
N THR A 271 14.66 7.98 -24.33
CA THR A 271 14.23 8.95 -25.34
C THR A 271 12.75 8.80 -25.69
N GLY A 272 12.16 7.63 -25.44
CA GLY A 272 10.76 7.37 -25.73
C GLY A 272 10.29 5.96 -25.36
N ILE A 273 9.01 5.70 -25.62
CA ILE A 273 8.41 4.37 -25.57
C ILE A 273 7.78 4.02 -26.90
N ARG A 274 7.86 2.74 -27.27
CA ARG A 274 7.09 2.13 -28.36
C ARG A 274 6.05 1.20 -27.78
N PHE A 275 4.80 1.33 -28.23
CA PHE A 275 3.71 0.46 -27.85
C PHE A 275 3.64 -0.80 -28.71
N GLU A 276 2.90 -1.81 -28.26
CA GLU A 276 2.67 -3.06 -29.00
C GLU A 276 1.94 -2.85 -30.35
N ASP A 277 1.18 -1.76 -30.48
CA ASP A 277 0.51 -1.36 -31.73
C ASP A 277 1.40 -0.56 -32.70
N GLY A 278 2.66 -0.29 -32.32
CA GLY A 278 3.65 0.39 -33.13
C GLY A 278 3.70 1.91 -32.96
N GLU A 279 2.78 2.54 -32.23
CA GLU A 279 2.85 3.98 -31.92
C GLU A 279 4.02 4.27 -30.96
N GLU A 280 4.62 5.45 -31.13
CA GLU A 280 5.76 5.90 -30.33
C GLU A 280 5.43 7.23 -29.62
N ILE A 281 5.94 7.37 -28.40
CA ILE A 281 5.86 8.61 -27.63
C ILE A 281 7.25 8.96 -27.13
N ASP A 282 7.67 10.19 -27.40
CA ASP A 282 8.89 10.77 -26.80
C ASP A 282 8.68 11.00 -25.30
N CYS A 283 9.55 10.43 -24.49
CA CYS A 283 9.51 10.57 -23.03
C CYS A 283 10.90 10.43 -22.44
N CYS A 284 11.11 11.04 -21.28
CA CYS A 284 12.38 10.95 -20.55
C CYS A 284 12.32 10.05 -19.32
N CYS A 285 11.12 9.54 -18.94
CA CYS A 285 10.96 8.77 -17.71
C CYS A 285 9.75 7.81 -17.69
N ILE A 286 9.90 6.65 -17.01
CA ILE A 286 8.93 5.51 -16.93
C ILE A 286 8.91 4.83 -15.54
N HIS A 287 7.75 4.33 -15.08
CA HIS A 287 7.55 3.59 -13.80
C HIS A 287 6.76 2.27 -13.94
N LEU A 288 7.18 1.15 -13.32
CA LEU A 288 6.58 -0.21 -13.48
C LEU A 288 6.63 -1.12 -12.20
N SER A 289 5.81 -2.20 -12.09
CA SER A 289 5.77 -3.17 -10.93
C SER A 289 5.27 -4.63 -11.23
N LYS A 290 5.72 -5.67 -10.45
CA LYS A 290 5.22 -7.10 -10.41
C LYS A 290 5.35 -7.74 -8.98
N ARG A 291 4.68 -8.87 -8.66
CA ARG A 291 4.45 -9.43 -7.28
C ARG A 291 5.08 -10.81 -6.96
N GLY A 292 5.38 -11.07 -5.65
CA GLY A 292 5.74 -12.34 -4.97
C GLY A 292 5.54 -12.27 -3.43
N GLY A 293 5.82 -13.31 -2.62
CA GLY A 293 5.72 -13.30 -1.13
C GLY A 293 6.06 -14.62 -0.39
N PHE A 294 6.26 -14.57 0.93
CA PHE A 294 6.53 -15.70 1.86
C PHE A 294 5.25 -16.40 2.30
N VAL A 295 5.13 -17.72 2.09
CA VAL A 295 3.93 -18.48 2.47
C VAL A 295 3.78 -18.56 3.98
N VAL A 296 2.58 -18.25 4.50
CA VAL A 296 2.24 -18.31 5.93
C VAL A 296 0.90 -19.00 6.20
N ASN A 297 0.77 -19.61 7.37
CA ASN A 297 -0.50 -20.13 7.90
C ASN A 297 -1.35 -19.03 8.57
N GLU A 298 -2.51 -19.39 9.13
CA GLU A 298 -3.40 -18.47 9.85
C GLU A 298 -2.81 -17.86 11.13
N SER A 299 -1.77 -18.48 11.69
CA SER A 299 -0.99 -17.91 12.80
C SER A 299 0.18 -17.05 12.31
N LEU A 300 0.26 -16.78 11.00
CA LEU A 300 1.28 -15.98 10.32
C LEU A 300 2.68 -16.60 10.36
N GLN A 301 2.76 -17.88 10.70
CA GLN A 301 3.99 -18.64 10.75
C GLN A 301 4.33 -19.19 9.37
N THR A 302 5.62 -19.13 9.00
CA THR A 302 6.12 -19.79 7.80
C THR A 302 6.23 -21.31 8.00
N SER A 303 6.68 -22.05 6.98
CA SER A 303 7.00 -23.47 7.14
C SER A 303 8.19 -23.73 8.07
N VAL A 304 8.95 -22.70 8.44
CA VAL A 304 10.12 -22.80 9.33
C VAL A 304 9.71 -22.37 10.74
N PRO A 305 9.97 -23.19 11.78
CA PRO A 305 9.68 -22.83 13.17
C PRO A 305 10.29 -21.49 13.57
N ASP A 306 9.57 -20.73 14.40
CA ASP A 306 9.99 -19.43 14.94
C ASP A 306 10.26 -18.32 13.90
N ILE A 307 9.90 -18.54 12.63
CA ILE A 307 9.93 -17.54 11.57
C ILE A 307 8.51 -17.22 11.12
N TYR A 308 8.16 -15.94 11.17
CA TYR A 308 6.85 -15.38 10.83
C TYR A 308 6.99 -14.36 9.71
N ALA A 309 5.90 -14.05 9.00
CA ALA A 309 5.87 -12.94 8.05
C ALA A 309 4.59 -12.13 8.18
N VAL A 310 4.70 -10.79 8.08
CA VAL A 310 3.59 -9.84 8.19
C VAL A 310 3.67 -8.75 7.12
N GLY A 311 2.52 -8.22 6.71
CA GLY A 311 2.45 -7.16 5.70
C GLY A 311 2.54 -7.69 4.27
N GLU A 312 2.94 -6.85 3.32
CA GLU A 312 2.89 -7.19 1.88
C GLU A 312 3.78 -8.38 1.49
N CYS A 313 4.83 -8.67 2.27
CA CYS A 313 5.69 -9.82 2.02
C CYS A 313 5.03 -11.15 2.40
N ALA A 314 3.95 -11.15 3.19
CA ALA A 314 3.26 -12.36 3.61
C ALA A 314 2.25 -12.83 2.55
N SER A 315 2.30 -14.11 2.21
CA SER A 315 1.41 -14.81 1.29
C SER A 315 0.54 -15.79 2.08
N TRP A 316 -0.68 -15.39 2.38
CA TRP A 316 -1.68 -16.22 3.07
C TRP A 316 -2.69 -16.75 2.05
N GLU A 317 -2.98 -18.06 2.07
CA GLU A 317 -3.80 -18.75 1.05
C GLU A 317 -3.35 -18.43 -0.40
N ASN A 318 -2.03 -18.38 -0.64
CA ASN A 318 -1.43 -17.98 -1.94
C ASN A 318 -1.80 -16.56 -2.41
N GLN A 319 -2.19 -15.67 -1.49
CA GLN A 319 -2.52 -14.28 -1.77
C GLN A 319 -1.64 -13.31 -0.98
N THR A 320 -1.15 -12.28 -1.66
CA THR A 320 -0.49 -11.12 -1.03
C THR A 320 -1.39 -9.90 -1.11
N PHE A 321 -1.40 -9.12 -0.03
CA PHE A 321 -2.27 -7.96 0.12
C PHE A 321 -1.46 -6.67 -0.01
N GLY A 322 -1.63 -5.95 -1.12
CA GLY A 322 -0.94 -4.68 -1.40
C GLY A 322 -1.65 -3.46 -0.82
N ILE A 323 -2.18 -3.58 0.40
CA ILE A 323 -2.87 -2.51 1.13
C ILE A 323 -2.52 -2.61 2.62
N ILE A 324 -2.55 -1.48 3.33
CA ILE A 324 -2.06 -1.39 4.70
C ILE A 324 -2.93 -2.14 5.72
N ALA A 325 -4.26 -2.09 5.58
CA ALA A 325 -5.19 -2.60 6.58
C ALA A 325 -5.00 -4.10 6.90
N PRO A 326 -4.89 -5.01 5.91
CA PRO A 326 -4.53 -6.41 6.16
C PRO A 326 -3.20 -6.57 6.89
N GLY A 327 -2.18 -5.76 6.57
CA GLY A 327 -0.89 -5.79 7.26
C GLY A 327 -1.00 -5.40 8.74
N ILE A 328 -1.83 -4.40 9.06
CA ILE A 328 -2.10 -4.01 10.47
C ILE A 328 -2.82 -5.14 11.22
N GLU A 329 -3.78 -5.80 10.58
CA GLU A 329 -4.46 -6.97 11.15
C GLU A 329 -3.49 -8.14 11.38
N MET A 330 -2.57 -8.39 10.44
CA MET A 330 -1.49 -9.37 10.62
C MET A 330 -0.62 -9.01 11.84
N ALA A 331 -0.25 -7.74 11.99
CA ALA A 331 0.48 -7.27 13.17
C ALA A 331 -0.32 -7.47 14.47
N ASP A 332 -1.65 -7.27 14.46
CA ASP A 332 -2.52 -7.52 15.63
C ASP A 332 -2.58 -8.99 16.03
N VAL A 333 -2.68 -9.89 15.05
CA VAL A 333 -2.73 -11.34 15.28
C VAL A 333 -1.39 -11.81 15.84
N LEU A 334 -0.28 -11.45 15.19
CA LEU A 334 1.04 -11.93 15.59
C LEU A 334 1.46 -11.37 16.95
N SER A 335 1.29 -10.05 17.19
CA SER A 335 1.67 -9.46 18.47
C SER A 335 0.90 -10.09 19.63
N PHE A 336 -0.41 -10.34 19.43
CA PHE A 336 -1.26 -10.94 20.44
C PHE A 336 -0.81 -12.37 20.76
N ASN A 337 -0.58 -13.20 19.74
CA ASN A 337 -0.18 -14.59 19.92
C ASN A 337 1.18 -14.71 20.62
N LEU A 338 2.13 -13.81 20.33
CA LEU A 338 3.44 -13.81 20.99
C LEU A 338 3.35 -13.33 22.45
N THR A 339 2.54 -12.32 22.75
CA THR A 339 2.51 -11.71 24.09
C THR A 339 1.47 -12.31 25.04
N ASN A 340 0.53 -13.10 24.52
CA ASN A 340 -0.54 -13.73 25.30
C ASN A 340 -0.57 -15.26 25.10
N PRO A 341 0.52 -15.99 25.40
CA PRO A 341 0.58 -17.44 25.19
C PRO A 341 -0.43 -18.24 26.03
N ASP A 342 -0.92 -17.65 27.13
CA ASP A 342 -1.91 -18.27 28.02
C ASP A 342 -3.36 -18.12 27.53
N LYS A 343 -3.60 -17.39 26.42
CA LYS A 343 -4.93 -17.15 25.85
C LYS A 343 -5.12 -17.96 24.57
N GLU A 344 -6.37 -18.15 24.19
CA GLU A 344 -6.70 -18.75 22.89
C GLU A 344 -6.05 -17.93 21.75
N PRO A 345 -5.27 -18.57 20.86
CA PRO A 345 -4.57 -17.85 19.80
C PRO A 345 -5.56 -17.25 18.80
N LYS A 346 -5.23 -16.07 18.31
CA LYS A 346 -5.94 -15.46 17.18
C LYS A 346 -5.49 -16.09 15.88
N SER A 347 -6.43 -16.22 14.96
CA SER A 347 -6.17 -16.59 13.57
C SER A 347 -6.40 -15.40 12.66
N PHE A 348 -5.47 -15.14 11.75
CA PHE A 348 -5.67 -14.24 10.62
C PHE A 348 -6.74 -14.82 9.71
N LYS A 349 -7.71 -13.98 9.36
CA LYS A 349 -8.85 -14.35 8.52
C LYS A 349 -8.76 -13.61 7.20
N ARG A 350 -9.59 -14.01 6.25
CA ARG A 350 -9.71 -13.30 4.97
C ARG A 350 -9.98 -11.81 5.24
N PRO A 351 -9.05 -10.92 4.85
CA PRO A 351 -9.11 -9.54 5.29
C PRO A 351 -10.15 -8.74 4.50
N ASP A 352 -10.62 -7.66 5.10
CA ASP A 352 -11.44 -6.68 4.40
C ASP A 352 -10.59 -5.93 3.36
N LEU A 353 -10.96 -6.07 2.09
CA LEU A 353 -10.30 -5.40 0.96
C LEU A 353 -10.97 -4.07 0.59
N SER A 354 -11.90 -3.58 1.42
CA SER A 354 -12.51 -2.27 1.25
C SER A 354 -11.44 -1.17 1.26
N THR A 355 -11.54 -0.25 0.31
CA THR A 355 -10.60 0.86 0.14
C THR A 355 -11.35 2.16 -0.03
N LYS A 356 -10.90 3.21 0.65
CA LYS A 356 -11.29 4.60 0.39
C LYS A 356 -10.04 5.39 0.06
N LEU A 357 -10.08 6.08 -1.07
CA LEU A 357 -8.97 6.75 -1.71
C LEU A 357 -9.38 8.17 -2.06
N LYS A 358 -8.44 9.10 -1.96
CA LYS A 358 -8.60 10.45 -2.46
C LYS A 358 -7.56 10.65 -3.54
N LEU A 359 -7.97 10.50 -4.79
CA LEU A 359 -7.08 10.54 -5.95
C LEU A 359 -7.31 11.82 -6.70
N LEU A 360 -6.31 12.70 -6.75
CA LEU A 360 -6.40 13.92 -7.55
C LEU A 360 -7.63 14.78 -7.14
N GLY A 361 -8.02 14.79 -5.87
CA GLY A 361 -9.24 15.49 -5.44
C GLY A 361 -10.56 14.78 -5.78
N VAL A 362 -10.50 13.57 -6.35
CA VAL A 362 -11.64 12.67 -6.54
C VAL A 362 -11.67 11.66 -5.41
N ASP A 363 -12.72 11.70 -4.60
CA ASP A 363 -12.97 10.65 -3.62
C ASP A 363 -13.50 9.39 -4.30
N VAL A 364 -12.86 8.25 -4.02
CA VAL A 364 -13.18 6.93 -4.57
C VAL A 364 -13.28 5.95 -3.42
N ALA A 365 -14.32 5.14 -3.36
CA ALA A 365 -14.41 4.07 -2.39
C ALA A 365 -15.01 2.80 -2.98
N SER A 366 -14.50 1.65 -2.56
CA SER A 366 -15.07 0.33 -2.83
C SER A 366 -15.14 -0.42 -1.50
N PHE A 367 -16.26 -1.10 -1.25
CA PHE A 367 -16.49 -1.78 0.02
C PHE A 367 -17.21 -3.11 -0.16
N GLY A 368 -17.01 -4.02 0.79
CA GLY A 368 -17.63 -5.35 0.76
C GLY A 368 -17.24 -6.14 -0.48
N ASP A 369 -18.20 -6.90 -1.02
CA ASP A 369 -18.01 -7.64 -2.27
C ASP A 369 -18.44 -6.83 -3.49
N PHE A 370 -17.69 -5.76 -3.78
CA PHE A 370 -17.99 -4.75 -4.81
C PHE A 370 -17.98 -5.25 -6.26
N PHE A 371 -17.68 -6.53 -6.50
CA PHE A 371 -17.80 -7.19 -7.80
C PHE A 371 -18.66 -8.46 -7.74
N ALA A 372 -19.56 -8.60 -6.74
CA ALA A 372 -20.43 -9.76 -6.62
C ALA A 372 -21.34 -9.99 -7.85
N ASP A 373 -21.64 -8.94 -8.60
CA ASP A 373 -22.41 -8.96 -9.84
C ASP A 373 -21.59 -9.37 -11.08
N ARG A 374 -20.26 -9.46 -10.94
CA ARG A 374 -19.34 -9.92 -12.00
C ARG A 374 -18.73 -11.27 -11.66
N ASP A 375 -18.22 -11.41 -10.45
CA ASP A 375 -17.43 -12.57 -10.00
C ASP A 375 -18.28 -13.57 -9.19
N GLY A 376 -19.55 -13.24 -8.93
CA GLY A 376 -20.42 -13.95 -7.99
C GLY A 376 -20.16 -13.54 -6.53
N PRO A 377 -21.17 -13.64 -5.64
CA PRO A 377 -21.00 -13.27 -4.24
C PRO A 377 -20.10 -14.26 -3.51
N LYS A 378 -19.05 -13.75 -2.85
CA LYS A 378 -18.16 -14.49 -1.95
C LYS A 378 -18.86 -14.97 -0.68
N PHE A 379 -19.95 -14.29 -0.30
CA PHE A 379 -20.78 -14.68 0.83
C PHE A 379 -22.23 -14.26 0.59
N LEU A 380 -23.17 -15.04 1.13
CA LEU A 380 -24.58 -14.69 1.21
C LEU A 380 -25.06 -14.86 2.66
N PRO A 381 -25.79 -13.90 3.24
CA PRO A 381 -26.37 -14.03 4.57
C PRO A 381 -27.22 -15.30 4.69
N GLY A 382 -26.98 -16.10 5.74
CA GLY A 382 -27.71 -17.36 5.97
C GLY A 382 -27.19 -18.58 5.21
N GLN A 383 -26.17 -18.44 4.36
CA GLN A 383 -25.46 -19.56 3.73
C GLN A 383 -24.05 -19.74 4.31
N ARG A 384 -23.55 -20.98 4.36
CA ARG A 384 -22.14 -21.23 4.73
C ARG A 384 -21.23 -20.57 3.68
N PRO A 385 -20.11 -19.93 4.08
CA PRO A 385 -19.14 -19.40 3.13
C PRO A 385 -18.71 -20.50 2.16
N SER A 386 -18.81 -20.27 0.85
CA SER A 386 -18.28 -21.21 -0.12
C SER A 386 -16.76 -21.17 -0.06
N THR A 387 -16.12 -22.30 0.21
CA THR A 387 -14.68 -22.45 0.00
C THR A 387 -14.45 -22.40 -1.51
N ALA A 388 -13.77 -21.36 -1.98
CA ALA A 388 -13.42 -21.16 -3.38
C ALA A 388 -12.48 -22.28 -3.86
N THR A 389 -13.04 -23.42 -4.23
CA THR A 389 -12.34 -24.54 -4.88
C THR A 389 -13.18 -25.26 -5.94
N ASP A 390 -14.47 -24.99 -6.06
CA ASP A 390 -15.30 -25.52 -7.14
C ASP A 390 -15.78 -24.39 -8.06
N ILE A 391 -14.87 -23.87 -8.89
CA ILE A 391 -15.27 -23.24 -10.15
C ILE A 391 -15.32 -24.38 -11.16
N PRO A 392 -16.49 -24.79 -11.69
CA PRO A 392 -16.50 -25.62 -12.87
C PRO A 392 -15.91 -24.79 -14.00
N ALA A 393 -14.72 -25.18 -14.45
CA ALA A 393 -14.28 -24.79 -15.78
C ALA A 393 -15.25 -25.42 -16.78
N SER A 394 -15.71 -24.60 -17.73
CA SER A 394 -16.54 -24.94 -18.91
C SER A 394 -18.06 -25.15 -18.67
N GLY A 395 -18.84 -24.25 -19.28
CA GLY A 395 -20.29 -24.34 -19.43
C GLY A 395 -20.90 -22.98 -19.74
N GLU A 396 -21.25 -22.73 -21.00
CA GLU A 396 -21.96 -21.54 -21.51
C GLU A 396 -23.42 -21.48 -21.02
N ASP A 397 -23.64 -21.37 -19.70
CA ASP A 397 -24.91 -20.94 -19.15
C ASP A 397 -24.67 -19.66 -18.34
N GLU A 398 -24.96 -18.51 -18.95
CA GLU A 398 -25.01 -17.18 -18.29
C GLU A 398 -26.13 -17.16 -17.24
N LYS A 399 -25.97 -17.88 -16.13
CA LYS A 399 -26.81 -17.66 -14.96
C LYS A 399 -26.41 -16.32 -14.37
N GLU A 400 -27.32 -15.34 -14.45
CA GLU A 400 -27.15 -14.07 -13.76
C GLU A 400 -26.71 -14.33 -12.31
N PRO A 401 -25.64 -13.68 -11.84
CA PRO A 401 -25.19 -13.86 -10.48
C PRO A 401 -26.33 -13.50 -9.51
N PRO A 402 -26.47 -14.21 -8.37
CA PRO A 402 -27.64 -14.11 -7.49
C PRO A 402 -27.62 -12.85 -6.62
N VAL A 403 -27.43 -11.69 -7.25
CA VAL A 403 -27.34 -10.36 -6.65
C VAL A 403 -28.02 -9.35 -7.57
N LYS A 404 -28.50 -8.24 -6.99
CA LYS A 404 -29.06 -7.12 -7.75
C LYS A 404 -28.20 -5.88 -7.56
N ALA A 405 -27.78 -5.28 -8.66
CA ALA A 405 -27.09 -4.00 -8.66
C ALA A 405 -28.09 -2.85 -8.75
N LEU A 406 -27.91 -1.83 -7.90
CA LEU A 406 -28.60 -0.56 -8.02
C LEU A 406 -27.58 0.55 -8.19
N THR A 407 -27.78 1.36 -9.23
CA THR A 407 -26.84 2.41 -9.63
C THR A 407 -27.51 3.78 -9.59
N TYR A 408 -26.83 4.74 -8.98
CA TYR A 408 -27.15 6.16 -9.01
C TYR A 408 -26.00 6.91 -9.69
N LYS A 409 -26.33 7.73 -10.70
CA LYS A 409 -25.36 8.48 -11.51
C LYS A 409 -25.83 9.91 -11.65
N ASP A 410 -25.07 10.83 -11.07
CA ASP A 410 -25.22 12.27 -11.29
C ASP A 410 -23.99 12.78 -12.06
N PRO A 411 -24.12 13.00 -13.38
CA PRO A 411 -23.00 13.45 -14.21
C PRO A 411 -22.58 14.90 -13.91
N PHE A 412 -23.46 15.72 -13.32
CA PHE A 412 -23.22 17.14 -13.03
C PHE A 412 -22.46 17.33 -11.73
N GLY A 413 -22.87 16.64 -10.66
CA GLY A 413 -22.09 16.55 -9.41
C GLY A 413 -20.86 15.65 -9.53
N GLY A 414 -20.76 14.88 -10.62
CA GLY A 414 -19.71 13.89 -10.83
C GLY A 414 -19.76 12.82 -9.73
N ILE A 415 -20.97 12.36 -9.41
CA ILE A 415 -21.24 11.35 -8.39
C ILE A 415 -21.66 10.05 -9.09
N TYR A 416 -21.09 8.95 -8.62
CA TYR A 416 -21.51 7.60 -9.00
C TYR A 416 -21.58 6.73 -7.76
N LYS A 417 -22.69 6.01 -7.59
CA LYS A 417 -22.87 5.02 -6.54
C LYS A 417 -23.42 3.75 -7.18
N LYS A 418 -22.80 2.61 -6.92
CA LYS A 418 -23.33 1.30 -7.30
C LYS A 418 -23.27 0.39 -6.09
N TYR A 419 -24.44 -0.06 -5.63
CA TYR A 419 -24.59 -0.93 -4.48
C TYR A 419 -25.15 -2.28 -4.91
N LEU A 420 -24.62 -3.34 -4.32
CA LEU A 420 -24.98 -4.71 -4.62
C LEU A 420 -25.76 -5.30 -3.46
N PHE A 421 -26.94 -5.83 -3.76
CA PHE A 421 -27.88 -6.36 -2.79
C PHE A 421 -28.16 -7.84 -3.04
N THR A 422 -28.63 -8.54 -2.01
CA THR A 422 -29.27 -9.85 -2.18
C THR A 422 -30.50 -9.76 -3.09
N MET A 423 -30.90 -10.87 -3.72
CA MET A 423 -32.04 -10.90 -4.64
C MET A 423 -33.36 -10.40 -4.04
N ASP A 424 -33.52 -10.59 -2.73
CA ASP A 424 -34.67 -10.12 -1.94
C ASP A 424 -34.55 -8.66 -1.47
N GLY A 425 -33.43 -7.99 -1.76
CA GLY A 425 -33.17 -6.59 -1.41
C GLY A 425 -32.97 -6.34 0.08
N LYS A 426 -32.79 -7.37 0.92
CA LYS A 426 -32.71 -7.20 2.39
C LYS A 426 -31.31 -6.93 2.92
N TYR A 427 -30.27 -7.30 2.19
CA TYR A 427 -28.90 -7.13 2.64
C TYR A 427 -28.04 -6.45 1.58
N LEU A 428 -27.17 -5.56 2.05
CA LEU A 428 -26.10 -4.96 1.27
C LEU A 428 -24.88 -5.88 1.30
N LEU A 429 -24.36 -6.24 0.13
CA LEU A 429 -23.20 -7.12 -0.03
C LEU A 429 -21.91 -6.35 -0.27
N GLY A 430 -22.02 -5.19 -0.93
CA GLY A 430 -20.88 -4.35 -1.27
C GLY A 430 -21.28 -3.23 -2.21
N GLY A 431 -20.28 -2.51 -2.69
CA GLY A 431 -20.51 -1.45 -3.67
C GLY A 431 -19.30 -0.55 -3.89
N MET A 432 -19.50 0.42 -4.76
CA MET A 432 -18.50 1.44 -5.09
C MET A 432 -19.13 2.84 -5.17
N MET A 433 -18.33 3.85 -4.84
CA MET A 433 -18.73 5.25 -4.67
C MET A 433 -17.66 6.16 -5.27
N ILE A 434 -18.05 7.13 -6.09
CA ILE A 434 -17.19 8.17 -6.67
C ILE A 434 -17.80 9.55 -6.34
N GLY A 435 -16.95 10.49 -5.95
CA GLY A 435 -17.34 11.86 -5.61
C GLY A 435 -17.87 11.98 -4.19
N ASP A 436 -19.05 11.44 -3.90
CA ASP A 436 -19.60 11.39 -2.54
C ASP A 436 -19.31 10.04 -1.90
N THR A 437 -18.38 10.03 -0.95
CA THR A 437 -17.95 8.82 -0.20
C THR A 437 -18.17 8.95 1.31
N LYS A 438 -19.05 9.87 1.75
CA LYS A 438 -19.28 10.16 3.19
C LYS A 438 -19.79 8.93 3.94
N ASP A 439 -20.69 8.18 3.31
CA ASP A 439 -21.31 7.01 3.94
C ASP A 439 -20.43 5.75 3.95
N TYR A 440 -19.24 5.78 3.36
CA TYR A 440 -18.36 4.60 3.22
C TYR A 440 -18.19 3.81 4.53
N ILE A 441 -17.91 4.50 5.65
CA ILE A 441 -17.67 3.85 6.95
C ILE A 441 -18.92 3.12 7.41
N LYS A 442 -20.08 3.79 7.34
CA LYS A 442 -21.38 3.24 7.72
C LYS A 442 -21.72 2.02 6.85
N LEU A 443 -21.56 2.13 5.54
CA LEU A 443 -21.89 1.06 4.59
C LEU A 443 -20.98 -0.15 4.78
N ASN A 444 -19.66 0.05 4.93
CA ASN A 444 -18.73 -1.05 5.17
C ASN A 444 -19.06 -1.77 6.49
N GLN A 445 -19.40 -1.03 7.55
CA GLN A 445 -19.84 -1.63 8.82
C GLN A 445 -21.15 -2.42 8.66
N MET A 446 -22.12 -1.91 7.90
CA MET A 446 -23.37 -2.62 7.63
C MET A 446 -23.13 -3.94 6.89
N VAL A 447 -22.25 -3.96 5.89
CA VAL A 447 -21.86 -5.19 5.16
C VAL A 447 -21.21 -6.18 6.12
N LYS A 448 -20.22 -5.74 6.91
CA LYS A 448 -19.53 -6.60 7.89
C LYS A 448 -20.47 -7.20 8.94
N ALA A 449 -21.44 -6.41 9.39
CA ALA A 449 -22.43 -6.84 10.37
C ALA A 449 -23.59 -7.65 9.75
N GLN A 450 -23.64 -7.78 8.42
CA GLN A 450 -24.77 -8.34 7.68
C GLN A 450 -26.11 -7.73 8.15
N LYS A 451 -26.12 -6.40 8.32
CA LYS A 451 -27.29 -5.70 8.87
C LYS A 451 -28.44 -5.73 7.87
N LEU A 452 -29.64 -6.08 8.33
CA LEU A 452 -30.86 -6.00 7.54
C LEU A 452 -31.16 -4.53 7.18
N LEU A 453 -31.54 -4.29 5.94
CA LEU A 453 -31.99 -2.99 5.47
C LEU A 453 -33.35 -2.65 6.10
N GLU A 454 -33.46 -1.42 6.64
CA GLU A 454 -34.68 -0.89 7.24
C GLU A 454 -35.62 -0.29 6.19
N VAL A 455 -35.08 0.06 5.02
CA VAL A 455 -35.80 0.65 3.88
C VAL A 455 -35.48 -0.09 2.58
N PRO A 456 -36.34 -0.04 1.56
CA PRO A 456 -36.04 -0.63 0.26
C PRO A 456 -34.73 -0.08 -0.36
N PRO A 457 -34.03 -0.87 -1.20
CA PRO A 457 -32.78 -0.45 -1.84
C PRO A 457 -32.83 0.90 -2.57
N SER A 458 -33.97 1.22 -3.20
CA SER A 458 -34.20 2.51 -3.91
C SER A 458 -34.13 3.72 -2.99
N GLN A 459 -34.77 3.64 -1.82
CA GLN A 459 -34.69 4.68 -0.80
C GLN A 459 -33.33 4.70 -0.11
N PHE A 460 -32.72 3.52 0.04
CA PHE A 460 -31.41 3.40 0.67
C PHE A 460 -30.29 4.10 -0.11
N ILE A 461 -30.24 3.94 -1.44
CA ILE A 461 -29.15 4.50 -2.27
C ILE A 461 -29.22 6.03 -2.40
N LEU A 462 -30.43 6.60 -2.44
CA LEU A 462 -30.65 8.04 -2.55
C LEU A 462 -30.43 8.76 -1.21
N GLY A 463 -30.39 8.01 -0.10
CA GLY A 463 -30.54 8.56 1.24
C GLY A 463 -32.00 8.86 1.54
N ALA A 464 -32.41 8.75 2.81
CA ALA A 464 -33.77 9.14 3.19
C ALA A 464 -33.96 10.63 2.84
N GLN A 465 -34.78 10.92 1.82
CA GLN A 465 -35.37 12.24 1.67
C GLN A 465 -36.24 12.45 2.91
N THR A 466 -35.95 13.48 3.70
CA THR A 466 -37.00 14.06 4.55
C THR A 466 -38.08 14.54 3.61
N ASP A 467 -39.26 13.92 3.70
CA ASP A 467 -40.45 14.29 2.93
C ASP A 467 -40.64 15.81 2.94
N GLY A 468 -40.28 16.43 1.81
CA GLY A 468 -40.59 17.82 1.49
C GLY A 468 -41.64 17.75 0.41
N GLU A 469 -42.85 18.19 0.77
CA GLU A 469 -44.06 18.31 -0.05
C GLU A 469 -43.81 18.49 -1.56
N ASP A 470 -44.10 17.46 -2.35
CA ASP A 470 -44.32 17.61 -3.79
C ASP A 470 -45.79 17.94 -4.03
N ASN A 471 -46.08 19.25 -4.18
CA ASN A 471 -47.30 19.73 -4.85
C ASN A 471 -47.21 19.37 -6.34
N ALA A 472 -47.71 18.19 -6.69
CA ALA A 472 -47.85 17.71 -8.05
C ALA A 472 -49.11 18.27 -8.73
N ASP A 473 -49.28 19.60 -8.80
CA ASP A 473 -50.43 20.22 -9.47
C ASP A 473 -50.13 21.35 -10.49
N ASP A 474 -48.87 21.75 -10.69
CA ASP A 474 -48.54 22.90 -11.59
C ASP A 474 -47.98 22.52 -12.98
N LEU A 475 -48.13 21.27 -13.44
CA LEU A 475 -47.62 20.81 -14.74
C LEU A 475 -48.69 20.45 -15.79
N LEU A 476 -49.95 20.85 -15.58
CA LEU A 476 -51.08 20.49 -16.47
C LEU A 476 -51.92 21.63 -17.04
N VAL A 477 -51.43 22.88 -17.09
CA VAL A 477 -52.18 23.98 -17.76
C VAL A 477 -51.29 24.84 -18.66
N LEU A 478 -50.71 24.27 -19.71
CA LEU A 478 -50.20 25.04 -20.86
C LEU A 478 -50.32 24.29 -22.20
N ALA A 479 -51.37 23.50 -22.37
CA ALA A 479 -51.68 22.87 -23.65
C ALA A 479 -53.20 22.90 -23.92
N SER A 480 -53.75 24.06 -24.27
CA SER A 480 -54.98 24.23 -25.04
C SER A 480 -55.18 25.72 -25.38
N TYR A 481 -55.62 26.02 -26.61
CA TYR A 481 -55.91 27.33 -27.21
C TYR A 481 -54.81 28.00 -28.05
N VAL A 482 -54.41 27.31 -29.13
CA VAL A 482 -54.29 27.96 -30.46
C VAL A 482 -54.96 27.02 -31.48
N CYS A 483 -56.22 27.33 -31.83
CA CYS A 483 -56.91 26.94 -33.07
C CYS A 483 -58.23 27.71 -33.13
N GLU A 484 -58.18 28.94 -33.67
CA GLU A 484 -58.97 29.46 -34.80
C GLU A 484 -58.43 30.85 -35.19
#